data_AF-A0A7S3C2K1-F1
#
_entry.id   AF-A0A7S3C2K1-F1
#
_cell.length_a   1.000
_cell.length_b   1.000
_cell.length_c   1.000
_cell.angle_alpha   90.00
_cell.angle_beta   90.00
_cell.angle_gamma   90.00
#
_symmetry.space_group_name_H-M   'P 1'
#
loop_
_entity.id
_entity.type
_entity.pdbx_description
1 polymer ?
#
loop_
_entity_poly.entity_id
_entity_poly.type
_entity_poly.pdbx_seq_one_letter_code
_entity_poly.pdbx_strand_id
1 'polypeptide(L)'
;MAAAACSNSLRRHAACLRPGARRARCRAQTLASVEASELINREVVLFLMRMDLSTQLRRASTMENQGAVRLIQSNLEEIEAYLQELERDKRANASTAGKGSADGAASDGEEGAAATDPVAKGLQLRGDLQRAVEAEDYAECARIRDELAALEAAAFASEAAAAVRRNARGAVELHLGAKVALTAQAGGGGDKAWRGVICGFDTECCESADWRRDAGVADLPGGDKQPFYHVLIERQGSDESGEGKYSIAYVAQDNLWLTPDEDEFAHPYTYLLFLGMDSDGDYIPTRQLRERFGSERREDLEDEVDEEEEGDGTVEE
;
A
#
# COMPACT_ATOMS: atom_id res chain seq x y z
N MET A 1 30.84 6.15 80.36
CA MET A 1 31.02 4.80 79.77
C MET A 1 29.73 4.41 79.07
N ALA A 2 29.72 4.46 77.74
CA ALA A 2 28.79 3.71 76.90
C ALA A 2 29.39 3.66 75.49
N ALA A 3 29.26 2.49 74.87
CA ALA A 3 30.11 1.96 73.82
C ALA A 3 29.85 2.55 72.43
N ALA A 4 30.90 2.46 71.60
CA ALA A 4 30.87 2.61 70.16
C ALA A 4 30.56 1.26 69.48
N ALA A 5 29.76 1.29 68.41
CA ALA A 5 30.14 0.85 67.04
C ALA A 5 28.93 0.42 66.18
N CYS A 6 28.96 0.90 64.93
CA CYS A 6 28.44 0.34 63.68
C CYS A 6 26.98 0.54 63.21
N SER A 7 26.92 1.15 62.02
CA SER A 7 26.03 0.91 60.88
C SER A 7 24.76 1.76 60.75
N ASN A 8 24.82 2.82 59.95
CA ASN A 8 24.23 2.79 58.60
C ASN A 8 24.51 4.06 57.79
N SER A 9 24.85 3.86 56.52
CA SER A 9 25.05 4.89 55.53
C SER A 9 23.72 5.56 55.15
N LEU A 10 23.61 6.86 55.41
CA LEU A 10 22.57 7.71 54.86
C LEU A 10 23.24 8.95 54.26
N ARG A 11 23.79 8.81 53.05
CA ARG A 11 23.97 9.95 52.15
C ARG A 11 22.86 9.89 51.11
N ARG A 12 21.80 10.63 51.40
CA ARG A 12 20.79 11.03 50.44
C ARG A 12 21.49 11.85 49.34
N HIS A 13 21.69 11.24 48.18
CA HIS A 13 21.80 11.99 46.94
C HIS A 13 20.52 11.75 46.16
N ALA A 14 19.56 12.65 46.38
CA ALA A 14 18.47 12.88 45.45
C ALA A 14 19.09 13.44 44.16
N ALA A 15 19.47 12.54 43.25
CA ALA A 15 19.74 12.92 41.88
C ALA A 15 18.38 13.30 41.26
N CYS A 16 18.17 14.60 41.12
CA CYS A 16 17.10 15.20 40.34
C CYS A 16 17.22 14.72 38.89
N LEU A 17 16.59 13.58 38.57
CA LEU A 17 16.35 13.16 37.19
C LEU A 17 15.37 14.16 36.58
N ARG A 18 15.89 15.02 35.70
CA ARG A 18 15.10 15.99 34.93
C ARG A 18 13.93 15.25 34.23
N PRO A 19 12.67 15.64 34.48
CA PRO A 19 11.49 15.01 33.86
C PRO A 19 11.46 15.08 32.32
N GLY A 20 12.29 15.94 31.71
CA GLY A 20 12.33 16.15 30.26
C GLY A 20 13.04 15.06 29.45
N ALA A 21 13.96 14.28 30.05
CA ALA A 21 14.75 13.31 29.29
C ALA A 21 13.98 12.03 28.93
N ARG A 22 12.97 11.65 29.74
CA ARG A 22 12.09 10.51 29.45
C ARG A 22 11.02 10.86 28.40
N ARG A 23 10.51 12.10 28.41
CA ARG A 23 9.53 12.57 27.41
C ARG A 23 10.13 12.72 26.01
N ALA A 24 11.39 13.12 25.89
CA ALA A 24 12.06 13.24 24.59
C ALA A 24 12.37 11.86 23.96
N ARG A 25 12.75 10.85 24.77
CA ARG A 25 12.96 9.48 24.28
C ARG A 25 11.68 8.80 23.82
N CYS A 26 10.56 9.04 24.51
CA CYS A 26 9.26 8.53 24.08
C CYS A 26 8.70 9.22 22.83
N ARG A 27 9.18 10.44 22.48
CA ARG A 27 8.71 11.23 21.32
C ARG A 27 9.43 10.93 20.01
N ALA A 28 10.66 10.40 20.06
CA ALA A 28 11.41 9.98 18.88
C ALA A 28 11.08 8.53 18.46
N GLN A 29 10.59 7.72 19.40
CA GLN A 29 10.04 6.37 19.15
C GLN A 29 8.65 6.37 18.49
N THR A 30 8.03 7.53 18.26
CA THR A 30 6.57 7.66 18.08
C THR A 30 6.10 8.01 16.68
N LEU A 31 6.94 8.20 15.65
CA LEU A 31 6.43 8.33 14.28
C LEU A 31 6.47 6.99 13.54
N ALA A 32 7.65 6.36 13.49
CA ALA A 32 7.79 5.04 12.91
C ALA A 32 6.95 3.95 13.61
N SER A 33 6.58 4.14 14.88
CA SER A 33 5.71 3.20 15.61
C SER A 33 4.22 3.57 15.58
N VAL A 34 3.86 4.84 15.34
CA VAL A 34 2.45 5.28 15.27
C VAL A 34 1.91 5.14 13.84
N GLU A 35 2.78 5.29 12.84
CA GLU A 35 2.43 5.12 11.43
C GLU A 35 2.74 3.70 10.90
N ALA A 36 3.25 2.80 11.74
CA ALA A 36 3.44 1.39 11.38
C ALA A 36 2.08 0.66 11.39
N SER A 37 1.40 0.69 10.25
CA SER A 37 0.25 -0.18 10.00
C SER A 37 0.68 -1.65 9.98
N GLU A 38 0.12 -2.48 10.84
CA GLU A 38 0.35 -3.93 10.81
C GLU A 38 -0.23 -4.56 9.53
N LEU A 39 -1.38 -4.06 9.08
CA LEU A 39 -2.07 -4.56 7.90
C LEU A 39 -1.21 -4.39 6.65
N ILE A 40 -0.71 -3.17 6.42
CA ILE A 40 0.15 -2.85 5.28
C ILE A 40 1.49 -3.57 5.38
N ASN A 41 2.08 -3.64 6.58
CA ASN A 41 3.29 -4.43 6.81
C ASN A 41 3.09 -5.89 6.38
N ARG A 42 2.00 -6.52 6.81
CA ARG A 42 1.67 -7.90 6.46
C ARG A 42 1.44 -8.05 4.95
N GLU A 43 0.72 -7.10 4.34
CA GLU A 43 0.44 -7.10 2.90
C GLU A 43 1.72 -7.03 2.05
N VAL A 44 2.66 -6.15 2.38
CA VAL A 44 3.93 -6.02 1.67
C VAL A 44 4.79 -7.28 1.85
N VAL A 45 4.85 -7.84 3.06
CA VAL A 45 5.59 -9.07 3.33
C VAL A 45 5.03 -10.25 2.54
N LEU A 46 3.71 -10.44 2.54
CA LEU A 46 3.07 -11.50 1.75
C LEU A 46 3.28 -11.32 0.25
N PHE A 47 3.29 -10.08 -0.23
CA PHE A 47 3.62 -9.78 -1.62
C PHE A 47 5.05 -10.19 -1.99
N LEU A 48 6.03 -9.89 -1.13
CA LEU A 48 7.42 -10.32 -1.31
C LEU A 48 7.55 -11.85 -1.31
N MET A 49 6.84 -12.53 -0.40
CA MET A 49 6.81 -14.01 -0.36
C MET A 49 6.22 -14.60 -1.64
N ARG A 50 5.11 -14.03 -2.14
CA ARG A 50 4.51 -14.43 -3.42
C ARG A 50 5.51 -14.30 -4.57
N MET A 51 6.23 -13.18 -4.63
CA MET A 51 7.24 -12.95 -5.66
C MET A 51 8.36 -13.99 -5.60
N ASP A 52 8.89 -14.28 -4.41
CA ASP A 52 9.95 -15.27 -4.23
C ASP A 52 9.47 -16.69 -4.60
N LEU A 53 8.31 -17.11 -4.09
CA LEU A 53 7.71 -18.40 -4.43
C LEU A 53 7.45 -18.54 -5.94
N SER A 54 7.02 -17.47 -6.63
CA SER A 54 6.85 -17.51 -8.09
C SER A 54 8.18 -17.79 -8.82
N THR A 55 9.28 -17.26 -8.29
CA THR A 55 10.62 -17.46 -8.85
C THR A 55 11.18 -18.83 -8.49
N GLN A 56 10.92 -19.32 -7.28
CA GLN A 56 11.21 -20.69 -6.89
C GLN A 56 10.42 -21.69 -7.74
N LEU A 57 9.14 -21.43 -8.02
CA LEU A 57 8.30 -22.28 -8.86
C LEU A 57 8.87 -22.40 -10.27
N ARG A 58 9.23 -21.27 -10.89
CA ARG A 58 9.88 -21.25 -12.21
C ARG A 58 11.16 -22.10 -12.20
N ARG A 59 12.05 -21.88 -11.22
CA ARG A 59 13.31 -22.66 -11.08
C ARG A 59 13.05 -24.15 -10.87
N ALA A 60 12.12 -24.51 -9.99
CA ALA A 60 11.79 -25.90 -9.69
C ALA A 60 11.17 -26.61 -10.91
N SER A 61 10.35 -25.90 -11.68
CA SER A 61 9.79 -26.38 -12.94
C SER A 61 10.88 -26.62 -13.98
N THR A 62 11.86 -25.71 -14.10
CA THR A 62 13.00 -25.90 -15.00
C THR A 62 13.86 -27.10 -14.62
N MET A 63 13.95 -27.41 -13.31
CA MET A 63 14.68 -28.59 -12.80
C MET A 63 13.82 -29.87 -12.78
N GLU A 64 12.59 -29.84 -13.34
CA GLU A 64 11.63 -30.95 -13.37
C GLU A 64 11.33 -31.58 -11.99
N ASN A 65 11.53 -30.84 -10.89
CA ASN A 65 11.28 -31.33 -9.55
C ASN A 65 9.79 -31.22 -9.20
N GLN A 66 9.01 -32.21 -9.59
CA GLN A 66 7.55 -32.24 -9.38
C GLN A 66 7.13 -32.16 -7.92
N GLY A 67 7.93 -32.73 -6.99
CA GLY A 67 7.65 -32.68 -5.56
C GLY A 67 7.72 -31.25 -5.01
N ALA A 68 8.79 -30.53 -5.37
CA ALA A 68 8.95 -29.13 -5.00
C ALA A 68 7.90 -28.23 -5.67
N VAL A 69 7.58 -28.48 -6.94
CA VAL A 69 6.54 -27.71 -7.67
C VAL A 69 5.19 -27.78 -6.96
N ARG A 70 4.72 -28.98 -6.56
CA ARG A 70 3.44 -29.13 -5.85
C ARG A 70 3.41 -28.41 -4.50
N LEU A 71 4.51 -28.51 -3.74
CA LEU A 71 4.61 -27.81 -2.46
C LEU A 71 4.57 -26.29 -2.64
N ILE A 72 5.31 -25.77 -3.60
CA ILE A 72 5.35 -24.32 -3.89
C ILE A 72 3.97 -23.83 -4.38
N GLN A 73 3.27 -24.62 -5.19
CA GLN A 73 1.90 -24.31 -5.62
C GLN A 73 0.94 -24.24 -4.43
N SER A 74 0.97 -25.22 -3.53
CA SER A 74 0.15 -25.20 -2.31
C SER A 74 0.44 -23.97 -1.43
N ASN A 75 1.71 -23.61 -1.26
CA ASN A 75 2.08 -22.43 -0.48
C ASN A 75 1.65 -21.12 -1.16
N LEU A 76 1.69 -21.06 -2.50
CA LEU A 76 1.18 -19.92 -3.27
C LEU A 76 -0.33 -19.77 -3.10
N GLU A 77 -1.08 -20.87 -3.16
CA GLU A 77 -2.53 -20.87 -2.92
C GLU A 77 -2.87 -20.35 -1.51
N GLU A 78 -2.11 -20.77 -0.50
CA GLU A 78 -2.28 -20.27 0.88
C GLU A 78 -2.00 -18.77 0.99
N ILE A 79 -0.90 -18.28 0.40
CA ILE A 79 -0.57 -16.85 0.40
C ILE A 79 -1.62 -16.04 -0.36
N GLU A 80 -2.11 -16.53 -1.49
CA GLU A 80 -3.16 -15.86 -2.26
C GLU A 80 -4.47 -15.80 -1.48
N ALA A 81 -4.82 -16.84 -0.72
CA ALA A 81 -5.97 -16.81 0.19
C ALA A 81 -5.82 -15.73 1.28
N TYR A 82 -4.64 -15.63 1.92
CA TYR A 82 -4.37 -14.57 2.90
C TYR A 82 -4.39 -13.17 2.28
N LEU A 83 -3.87 -12.98 1.07
CA LEU A 83 -3.95 -11.69 0.38
C LEU A 83 -5.41 -11.30 0.09
N GLN A 84 -6.25 -12.25 -0.32
CA GLN A 84 -7.68 -11.98 -0.52
C GLN A 84 -8.40 -11.63 0.79
N GLU A 85 -8.03 -12.25 1.92
CA GLU A 85 -8.56 -11.90 3.24
C GLU A 85 -8.20 -10.45 3.59
N LEU A 86 -6.93 -10.08 3.45
CA LEU A 86 -6.48 -8.70 3.68
C LEU A 86 -7.19 -7.70 2.76
N GLU A 87 -7.39 -8.03 1.48
CA GLU A 87 -8.15 -7.17 0.58
C GLU A 87 -9.61 -6.99 1.02
N ARG A 88 -10.24 -8.02 1.59
CA ARG A 88 -11.60 -7.91 2.16
C ARG A 88 -11.60 -7.00 3.37
N ASP A 89 -10.62 -7.13 4.26
CA ASP A 89 -10.47 -6.27 5.44
C ASP A 89 -10.24 -4.81 5.04
N LYS A 90 -9.36 -4.55 4.06
CA LYS A 90 -9.13 -3.21 3.51
C LYS A 90 -10.42 -2.60 2.96
N ARG A 91 -11.20 -3.37 2.20
CA ARG A 91 -12.49 -2.92 1.65
C ARG A 91 -13.54 -2.68 2.74
N ALA A 92 -13.59 -3.54 3.76
CA ALA A 92 -14.48 -3.36 4.89
C ALA A 92 -14.14 -2.07 5.64
N ASN A 93 -12.87 -1.86 5.97
CA ASN A 93 -12.40 -0.66 6.67
C ASN A 93 -12.64 0.61 5.85
N ALA A 94 -12.32 0.60 4.56
CA ALA A 94 -12.60 1.70 3.65
C ALA A 94 -14.11 2.03 3.58
N SER A 95 -14.98 1.01 3.51
CA SER A 95 -16.43 1.23 3.48
C SER A 95 -17.00 1.82 4.77
N THR A 96 -16.37 1.54 5.92
CA THR A 96 -16.75 2.15 7.21
C THR A 96 -16.30 3.61 7.34
N ALA A 97 -15.30 4.05 6.57
CA ALA A 97 -14.86 5.45 6.56
C ALA A 97 -15.92 6.40 5.96
N GLY A 98 -16.63 5.94 4.92
CA GLY A 98 -17.69 6.72 4.26
C GLY A 98 -19.07 6.67 4.94
N LYS A 99 -19.29 5.80 5.92
CA LYS A 99 -20.59 5.62 6.60
C LYS A 99 -20.52 6.10 8.04
N GLY A 100 -20.89 7.37 8.23
CA GLY A 100 -21.44 7.80 9.52
C GLY A 100 -22.58 6.85 9.92
N SER A 101 -22.50 6.36 11.15
CA SER A 101 -23.43 5.44 11.82
C SER A 101 -24.86 5.50 11.27
N ALA A 102 -25.23 4.53 10.45
CA ALA A 102 -26.61 4.20 10.12
C ALA A 102 -26.69 2.72 9.74
N ASP A 103 -27.63 2.06 10.39
CA ASP A 103 -27.93 0.63 10.46
C ASP A 103 -27.80 -0.19 9.15
N GLY A 104 -27.31 -1.42 9.34
CA GLY A 104 -28.01 -2.66 8.97
C GLY A 104 -28.35 -2.91 7.50
N ALA A 105 -27.62 -3.85 6.89
CA ALA A 105 -28.18 -4.95 6.10
C ALA A 105 -27.04 -5.86 5.62
N ALA A 106 -26.68 -6.84 6.44
CA ALA A 106 -26.03 -8.04 5.93
C ALA A 106 -27.10 -8.82 5.16
N SER A 107 -27.03 -8.78 3.83
CA SER A 107 -27.65 -9.82 3.01
C SER A 107 -26.61 -10.89 2.77
N ASP A 108 -26.55 -11.85 3.70
CA ASP A 108 -25.99 -13.16 3.46
C ASP A 108 -26.90 -13.85 2.44
N GLY A 109 -26.58 -13.65 1.17
CA GLY A 109 -27.20 -14.30 0.03
C GLY A 109 -26.25 -15.32 -0.59
N GLU A 110 -26.32 -16.54 -0.06
CA GLU A 110 -26.19 -17.80 -0.79
C GLU A 110 -24.89 -18.01 -1.61
N GLU A 111 -23.89 -18.57 -0.93
CA GLU A 111 -22.77 -19.30 -1.49
C GLU A 111 -23.27 -20.50 -2.31
N GLY A 112 -23.19 -20.42 -3.64
CA GLY A 112 -23.54 -21.58 -4.47
C GLY A 112 -23.75 -21.35 -5.96
N ALA A 113 -23.09 -20.39 -6.61
CA ALA A 113 -23.10 -20.31 -8.07
C ALA A 113 -21.67 -20.15 -8.57
N ALA A 114 -21.18 -21.19 -9.25
CA ALA A 114 -19.95 -21.17 -10.03
C ALA A 114 -19.85 -19.83 -10.76
N ALA A 115 -18.68 -19.18 -10.64
CA ALA A 115 -18.34 -17.89 -11.24
C ALA A 115 -18.73 -17.86 -12.72
N THR A 116 -19.97 -17.48 -12.98
CA THR A 116 -20.48 -17.22 -14.32
C THR A 116 -20.29 -15.74 -14.50
N ASP A 117 -19.46 -15.40 -15.49
CA ASP A 117 -19.24 -14.02 -15.90
C ASP A 117 -20.60 -13.31 -15.99
N PRO A 118 -20.82 -12.18 -15.29
CA PRO A 118 -22.08 -11.45 -15.35
C PRO A 118 -22.48 -11.10 -16.79
N VAL A 119 -21.50 -10.95 -17.69
CA VAL A 119 -21.74 -10.77 -19.13
C VAL A 119 -22.31 -12.05 -19.76
N ALA A 120 -21.75 -13.21 -19.45
CA ALA A 120 -22.26 -14.50 -19.93
C ALA A 120 -23.66 -14.78 -19.40
N LYS A 121 -23.93 -14.50 -18.12
CA LYS A 121 -25.26 -14.62 -17.52
C LYS A 121 -26.25 -13.66 -18.17
N GLY A 122 -25.84 -12.41 -18.42
CA GLY A 122 -26.66 -11.43 -19.14
C GLY A 122 -27.00 -11.86 -20.57
N LEU A 123 -26.05 -12.48 -21.29
CA LEU A 123 -26.28 -13.00 -22.64
C LEU A 123 -27.26 -14.19 -22.64
N GLN A 124 -27.13 -15.09 -21.65
CA GLN A 124 -28.07 -16.21 -21.47
C GLN A 124 -29.49 -15.72 -21.21
N LEU A 125 -29.67 -14.79 -20.26
CA LEU A 125 -30.99 -14.24 -19.92
C LEU A 125 -31.65 -13.51 -21.10
N ARG A 126 -30.87 -12.82 -21.94
CA ARG A 126 -31.40 -12.21 -23.17
C ARG A 126 -31.89 -13.25 -24.19
N GLY A 127 -31.19 -14.38 -24.31
CA GLY A 127 -31.63 -15.51 -25.11
C GLY A 127 -32.88 -16.21 -24.55
N ASP A 128 -32.95 -16.37 -23.23
CA ASP A 128 -34.12 -16.93 -22.54
C ASP A 128 -35.35 -16.03 -22.68
N LEU A 129 -35.16 -14.71 -22.59
CA LEU A 129 -36.22 -13.73 -22.82
C LEU A 129 -36.81 -13.88 -24.22
N GLN A 130 -35.96 -14.00 -25.25
CA GLN A 130 -36.42 -14.18 -26.62
C GLN A 130 -37.24 -15.47 -26.78
N ARG A 131 -36.79 -16.58 -26.18
CA ARG A 131 -37.52 -17.86 -26.20
C ARG A 131 -38.87 -17.79 -25.47
N ALA A 132 -38.91 -17.12 -24.32
CA ALA A 132 -40.15 -16.94 -23.56
C ALA A 132 -41.17 -16.08 -24.31
N VAL A 133 -40.71 -15.06 -25.06
CA VAL A 133 -41.56 -14.25 -25.95
C VAL A 133 -42.10 -15.08 -27.10
N GLU A 134 -41.26 -15.90 -27.74
CA GLU A 134 -41.67 -16.82 -28.81
C GLU A 134 -42.69 -17.88 -28.33
N ALA A 135 -42.60 -18.27 -27.06
CA ALA A 135 -43.54 -19.21 -26.42
C ALA A 135 -44.80 -18.54 -25.84
N GLU A 136 -44.94 -17.21 -25.96
CA GLU A 136 -46.03 -16.41 -25.38
C GLU A 136 -46.18 -16.53 -23.84
N ASP A 137 -45.11 -16.91 -23.13
CA ASP A 137 -45.09 -16.97 -21.66
C ASP A 137 -44.68 -15.62 -21.06
N TYR A 138 -45.67 -14.75 -20.88
CA TYR A 138 -45.45 -13.42 -20.34
C TYR A 138 -45.04 -13.40 -18.86
N ALA A 139 -45.37 -14.44 -18.09
CA ALA A 139 -44.99 -14.52 -16.68
C ALA A 139 -43.48 -14.74 -16.54
N GLU A 140 -42.94 -15.65 -17.35
CA GLU A 140 -41.50 -15.91 -17.39
C GLU A 140 -40.73 -14.73 -18.01
N CYS A 141 -41.30 -14.06 -19.04
CA CYS A 141 -40.72 -12.82 -19.59
C CYS A 141 -40.54 -11.73 -18.53
N ALA A 142 -41.54 -11.52 -17.66
CA ALA A 142 -41.47 -10.53 -16.60
C ALA A 142 -40.36 -10.87 -15.60
N ARG A 143 -40.26 -12.14 -15.19
CA ARG A 143 -39.22 -12.63 -14.29
C ARG A 143 -37.82 -12.41 -14.85
N ILE A 144 -37.59 -12.81 -16.11
CA ILE A 144 -36.29 -12.66 -16.78
C ILE A 144 -35.92 -11.18 -16.94
N ARG A 145 -36.90 -10.32 -17.26
CA ARG A 145 -36.66 -8.87 -17.38
C ARG A 145 -36.23 -8.26 -16.04
N ASP A 146 -36.89 -8.62 -14.96
CA ASP A 146 -36.55 -8.13 -13.62
C ASP A 146 -35.16 -8.64 -13.18
N GLU A 147 -34.80 -9.89 -13.52
CA GLU A 147 -33.47 -10.45 -13.29
C GLU A 147 -32.38 -9.74 -14.12
N LEU A 148 -32.66 -9.43 -15.39
CA LEU A 148 -31.77 -8.67 -16.26
C LEU A 148 -31.57 -7.24 -15.75
N ALA A 149 -32.65 -6.57 -15.33
CA ALA A 149 -32.57 -5.23 -14.74
C ALA A 149 -31.75 -5.21 -13.44
N ALA A 150 -31.88 -6.24 -12.60
CA ALA A 150 -31.06 -6.37 -11.39
C ALA A 150 -29.57 -6.56 -11.72
N LEU A 151 -29.24 -7.39 -12.72
CA LEU A 151 -27.86 -7.58 -13.18
C LEU A 151 -27.26 -6.31 -13.79
N GLU A 152 -28.03 -5.60 -14.63
CA GLU A 152 -27.60 -4.34 -15.24
C GLU A 152 -27.40 -3.25 -14.19
N ALA A 153 -28.27 -3.16 -13.18
CA ALA A 153 -28.10 -2.24 -12.05
C ALA A 153 -26.85 -2.55 -11.22
N ALA A 154 -26.58 -3.83 -10.95
CA ALA A 154 -25.35 -4.25 -10.27
C ALA A 154 -24.09 -3.95 -11.10
N ALA A 155 -24.14 -4.19 -12.41
CA ALA A 155 -23.05 -3.88 -13.34
C ALA A 155 -22.78 -2.36 -13.39
N PHE A 156 -23.83 -1.54 -13.49
CA PHE A 156 -23.71 -0.09 -13.47
C PHE A 156 -23.16 0.44 -12.15
N ALA A 157 -23.60 -0.11 -11.01
CA ALA A 157 -23.06 0.25 -9.70
C ALA A 157 -21.57 -0.12 -9.58
N SER A 158 -21.17 -1.29 -10.09
CA SER A 158 -19.77 -1.73 -10.16
C SER A 158 -18.94 -0.80 -11.05
N GLU A 159 -19.46 -0.41 -12.22
CA GLU A 159 -18.79 0.51 -13.13
C GLU A 159 -18.65 1.92 -12.53
N ALA A 160 -19.70 2.44 -11.88
CA ALA A 160 -19.64 3.70 -11.17
C ALA A 160 -18.59 3.68 -10.06
N ALA A 161 -18.53 2.60 -9.26
CA ALA A 161 -17.50 2.41 -8.24
C ALA A 161 -16.09 2.33 -8.86
N ALA A 162 -15.94 1.64 -10.00
CA ALA A 162 -14.67 1.56 -10.72
C ALA A 162 -14.26 2.92 -11.32
N ALA A 163 -15.20 3.71 -11.82
CA ALA A 163 -14.95 5.06 -12.31
C ALA A 163 -14.50 6.00 -11.19
N VAL A 164 -15.11 5.92 -10.02
CA VAL A 164 -14.66 6.67 -8.82
C VAL A 164 -13.23 6.28 -8.47
N ARG A 165 -12.90 4.99 -8.43
CA ARG A 165 -11.52 4.52 -8.18
C ARG A 165 -10.55 4.99 -9.25
N ARG A 166 -10.93 4.98 -10.53
CA ARG A 166 -10.10 5.52 -11.62
C ARG A 166 -9.82 7.01 -11.46
N ASN A 167 -10.84 7.79 -11.12
CA ASN A 167 -10.68 9.22 -10.86
C ASN A 167 -9.82 9.48 -9.61
N ALA A 168 -9.98 8.66 -8.56
CA ALA A 168 -9.15 8.75 -7.36
C ALA A 168 -7.68 8.38 -7.63
N ARG A 169 -7.40 7.45 -8.56
CA ARG A 169 -6.03 7.18 -9.04
C ARG A 169 -5.41 8.40 -9.74
N GLY A 170 -6.22 9.22 -10.41
CA GLY A 170 -5.75 10.50 -10.99
C GLY A 170 -5.43 11.57 -9.94
N ALA A 171 -5.87 11.40 -8.69
CA ALA A 171 -5.55 12.28 -7.57
C ALA A 171 -4.27 11.86 -6.82
N VAL A 172 -3.63 10.77 -7.24
CA VAL A 172 -2.34 10.32 -6.70
C VAL A 172 -1.26 11.19 -7.30
N GLU A 173 -0.71 12.11 -6.50
CA GLU A 173 0.33 13.04 -6.95
C GLU A 173 1.73 12.40 -6.96
N LEU A 174 1.96 11.39 -6.11
CA LEU A 174 3.27 10.75 -5.96
C LEU A 174 3.30 9.38 -6.63
N HIS A 175 4.33 9.11 -7.41
CA HIS A 175 4.50 7.85 -8.13
C HIS A 175 5.25 6.78 -7.32
N LEU A 176 5.13 5.53 -7.75
CA LEU A 176 5.89 4.42 -7.19
C LEU A 176 7.38 4.62 -7.41
N GLY A 177 8.18 4.38 -6.36
CA GLY A 177 9.63 4.55 -6.39
C GLY A 177 10.12 5.97 -6.12
N ALA A 178 9.22 6.94 -5.96
CA ALA A 178 9.57 8.30 -5.57
C ALA A 178 10.24 8.33 -4.20
N LYS A 179 11.32 9.10 -4.07
CA LYS A 179 11.98 9.37 -2.79
C LYS A 179 11.24 10.47 -2.03
N VAL A 180 10.89 10.18 -0.79
CA VAL A 180 10.07 11.06 0.05
C VAL A 180 10.72 11.28 1.42
N ALA A 181 10.51 12.47 1.94
CA ALA A 181 10.77 12.84 3.32
C ALA A 181 9.44 12.88 4.07
N LEU A 182 9.39 12.14 5.18
CA LEU A 182 8.29 12.19 6.12
C LEU A 182 8.57 13.26 7.16
N THR A 183 7.67 14.25 7.26
CA THR A 183 7.76 15.27 8.32
C THR A 183 7.07 14.79 9.59
N ALA A 184 7.81 14.74 10.69
CA ALA A 184 7.25 14.60 12.02
C ALA A 184 6.26 15.74 12.30
N GLN A 185 4.96 15.44 12.38
CA GLN A 185 3.92 16.47 12.54
C GLN A 185 4.21 17.41 13.72
N ALA A 186 4.32 18.69 13.34
CA ALA A 186 4.46 19.94 14.08
C ALA A 186 4.50 19.91 15.62
N GLY A 187 5.66 20.28 16.18
CA GLY A 187 5.78 20.64 17.58
C GLY A 187 7.18 21.05 18.04
N GLY A 188 7.88 21.86 17.23
CA GLY A 188 9.17 22.47 17.60
C GLY A 188 10.31 22.01 16.70
N GLY A 189 10.99 22.99 16.08
CA GLY A 189 12.11 22.79 15.15
C GLY A 189 13.10 21.74 15.62
N GLY A 190 13.33 20.76 14.75
CA GLY A 190 14.24 19.65 14.99
C GLY A 190 14.32 18.72 13.79
N ASP A 191 14.85 19.23 12.67
CA ASP A 191 15.78 18.65 11.68
C ASP A 191 15.87 17.13 11.43
N LYS A 192 14.88 16.30 11.77
CA LYS A 192 14.88 14.87 11.42
C LYS A 192 13.64 14.51 10.62
N ALA A 193 13.72 14.79 9.32
CA ALA A 193 12.89 14.13 8.34
C ALA A 193 13.35 12.67 8.19
N TRP A 194 12.41 11.74 8.11
CA TRP A 194 12.71 10.35 7.78
C TRP A 194 12.70 10.21 6.27
N ARG A 195 13.78 9.68 5.69
CA ARG A 195 13.82 9.36 4.27
C ARG A 195 13.12 8.05 4.02
N GLY A 196 12.38 7.99 2.93
CA GLY A 196 11.66 6.82 2.52
C GLY A 196 11.45 6.72 1.02
N VAL A 197 11.05 5.53 0.58
CA VAL A 197 10.72 5.26 -0.81
C VAL A 197 9.32 4.68 -0.88
N ILE A 198 8.50 5.22 -1.79
CA ILE A 198 7.12 4.76 -1.98
C ILE A 198 7.13 3.38 -2.66
N CYS A 199 6.57 2.38 -1.99
CA CYS A 199 6.40 1.03 -2.54
C CYS A 199 4.96 0.71 -2.95
N GLY A 200 3.99 1.52 -2.53
CA GLY A 200 2.58 1.28 -2.83
C GLY A 200 1.71 2.47 -2.43
N PHE A 201 0.45 2.44 -2.85
CA PHE A 201 -0.54 3.44 -2.47
C PHE A 201 -1.95 2.85 -2.43
N ASP A 202 -2.79 3.44 -1.59
CA ASP A 202 -4.23 3.22 -1.52
C ASP A 202 -4.93 4.57 -1.76
N THR A 203 -6.03 4.57 -2.50
CA THR A 203 -6.77 5.80 -2.84
C THR A 203 -7.54 6.41 -1.68
N GLU A 204 -7.72 5.64 -0.61
CA GLU A 204 -8.43 6.01 0.61
C GLU A 204 -7.81 5.25 1.79
N CYS A 205 -8.03 5.74 3.01
CA CYS A 205 -7.51 5.07 4.20
C CYS A 205 -8.18 3.70 4.41
N CYS A 206 -7.40 2.62 4.33
CA CYS A 206 -7.89 1.26 4.51
C CYS A 206 -7.71 0.71 5.94
N GLU A 207 -7.31 1.57 6.87
CA GLU A 207 -7.00 1.20 8.24
C GLU A 207 -8.21 1.22 9.18
N SER A 208 -8.06 0.50 10.28
CA SER A 208 -9.08 0.46 11.34
C SER A 208 -9.40 1.87 11.86
N ALA A 209 -10.64 2.05 12.36
CA ALA A 209 -11.05 3.34 12.93
C ALA A 209 -10.19 3.76 14.13
N ASP A 210 -9.71 2.80 14.91
CA ASP A 210 -8.80 3.04 16.03
C ASP A 210 -7.44 3.57 15.55
N TRP A 211 -6.86 2.93 14.52
CA TRP A 211 -5.60 3.41 13.93
C TRP A 211 -5.76 4.83 13.36
N ARG A 212 -6.85 5.10 12.64
CA ARG A 212 -7.12 6.43 12.07
C ARG A 212 -7.22 7.52 13.12
N ARG A 213 -7.80 7.21 14.28
CA ARG A 213 -7.88 8.12 15.43
C ARG A 213 -6.51 8.37 16.03
N ASP A 214 -5.71 7.31 16.20
CA ASP A 214 -4.40 7.40 16.83
C ASP A 214 -3.37 8.09 15.91
N ALA A 215 -3.50 7.91 14.59
CA ALA A 215 -2.72 8.60 13.56
C ALA A 215 -3.20 10.03 13.26
N GLY A 216 -4.31 10.48 13.85
CA GLY A 216 -4.82 11.85 13.67
C GLY A 216 -5.30 12.17 12.25
N VAL A 217 -5.76 11.17 11.49
CA VAL A 217 -6.16 11.32 10.07
C VAL A 217 -7.28 12.36 9.90
N ALA A 218 -8.17 12.50 10.89
CA ALA A 218 -9.26 13.47 10.85
C ALA A 218 -8.80 14.93 10.94
N ASP A 219 -7.59 15.18 11.47
CA ASP A 219 -7.03 16.53 11.62
C ASP A 219 -6.26 16.98 10.36
N LEU A 220 -6.09 16.10 9.38
CA LEU A 220 -5.39 16.37 8.12
C LEU A 220 -6.30 17.12 7.12
N PRO A 221 -5.76 18.02 6.29
CA PRO A 221 -6.56 18.79 5.34
C PRO A 221 -7.25 17.90 4.29
N GLY A 222 -6.62 16.80 3.86
CA GLY A 222 -7.20 15.81 2.95
C GLY A 222 -8.10 14.77 3.63
N GLY A 223 -8.16 14.74 4.96
CA GLY A 223 -8.95 13.78 5.73
C GLY A 223 -8.64 12.32 5.39
N ASP A 224 -9.70 11.49 5.31
CA ASP A 224 -9.66 10.05 5.04
C ASP A 224 -9.75 9.69 3.54
N LYS A 225 -10.18 10.64 2.71
CA LYS A 225 -10.38 10.46 1.26
C LYS A 225 -9.17 10.82 0.40
N GLN A 226 -8.11 11.30 1.02
CA GLN A 226 -6.83 11.47 0.35
C GLN A 226 -6.13 10.12 0.14
N PRO A 227 -5.22 10.01 -0.83
CA PRO A 227 -4.43 8.81 -1.00
C PRO A 227 -3.43 8.65 0.16
N PHE A 228 -3.20 7.40 0.51
CA PHE A 228 -2.23 6.97 1.52
C PHE A 228 -1.16 6.12 0.85
N TYR A 229 0.08 6.34 1.22
CA TYR A 229 1.23 5.69 0.62
C TYR A 229 1.87 4.69 1.58
N HIS A 230 2.37 3.60 1.01
CA HIS A 230 3.19 2.61 1.69
C HIS A 230 4.64 3.06 1.48
N VAL A 231 5.29 3.44 2.57
CA VAL A 231 6.64 4.03 2.50
C VAL A 231 7.61 3.13 3.23
N LEU A 232 8.64 2.69 2.52
CA LEU A 232 9.79 2.04 3.14
C LEU A 232 10.60 3.12 3.85
N ILE A 233 10.85 2.99 5.15
CA ILE A 233 11.64 3.97 5.90
C ILE A 233 13.10 3.53 5.96
N GLU A 234 14.02 4.44 5.66
CA GLU A 234 15.45 4.19 5.80
C GLU A 234 15.80 3.93 7.25
N ARG A 235 16.71 3.00 7.49
CA ARG A 235 17.27 2.80 8.83
C ARG A 235 18.09 4.04 9.23
N GLN A 236 17.53 4.91 10.05
CA GLN A 236 18.31 5.99 10.66
C GLN A 236 19.18 5.45 11.79
N GLY A 237 20.48 5.71 11.70
CA GLY A 237 21.40 5.65 12.83
C GLY A 237 21.81 4.23 13.25
N SER A 238 23.12 4.03 13.37
CA SER A 238 23.71 2.97 14.16
C SER A 238 23.53 3.31 15.64
N ASP A 239 22.31 3.20 16.16
CA ASP A 239 22.14 3.13 17.60
C ASP A 239 23.03 1.97 18.07
N GLU A 240 23.92 2.20 19.05
CA GLU A 240 24.85 1.20 19.61
C GLU A 240 24.14 -0.05 20.17
N SER A 241 22.81 -0.09 20.09
CA SER A 241 21.93 -1.21 20.43
C SER A 241 21.63 -2.15 19.26
N GLY A 242 22.07 -1.87 18.02
CA GLY A 242 21.98 -2.81 16.88
C GLY A 242 20.56 -3.13 16.36
N GLU A 243 19.52 -2.72 17.07
CA GLU A 243 18.10 -3.03 16.81
C GLU A 243 17.35 -1.89 16.10
N GLY A 244 17.99 -1.23 15.12
CA GLY A 244 17.26 -0.37 14.19
C GLY A 244 16.37 -1.22 13.29
N LYS A 245 15.08 -1.33 13.63
CA LYS A 245 14.11 -2.13 12.87
C LYS A 245 13.72 -1.39 11.60
N TYR A 246 13.96 -2.01 10.44
CA TYR A 246 13.37 -1.61 9.17
C TYR A 246 11.84 -1.66 9.31
N SER A 247 11.16 -0.56 8.98
CA SER A 247 9.72 -0.44 9.15
C SER A 247 9.10 0.11 7.87
N ILE A 248 7.93 -0.44 7.52
CA ILE A 248 7.08 0.13 6.48
C ILE A 248 6.06 1.00 7.21
N ALA A 249 5.93 2.24 6.78
CA ALA A 249 4.94 3.17 7.27
C ALA A 249 3.79 3.33 6.29
N TYR A 250 2.62 3.63 6.85
CA TYR A 250 1.42 3.98 6.11
C TYR A 250 1.10 5.44 6.37
N VAL A 251 1.30 6.29 5.35
CA VAL A 251 1.36 7.75 5.52
C VAL A 251 0.40 8.42 4.54
N ALA A 252 -0.34 9.43 5.02
CA ALA A 252 -1.17 10.29 4.18
C ALA A 252 -0.32 11.17 3.23
N GLN A 253 -0.87 11.52 2.07
CA GLN A 253 -0.20 12.43 1.12
C GLN A 253 0.27 13.73 1.76
N ASP A 254 -0.55 14.33 2.61
CA ASP A 254 -0.27 15.63 3.27
C ASP A 254 1.01 15.62 4.13
N ASN A 255 1.46 14.44 4.58
CA ASN A 255 2.64 14.30 5.43
C ASN A 255 3.92 13.97 4.64
N LEU A 256 3.83 13.83 3.32
CA LEU A 256 4.93 13.46 2.45
C LEU A 256 5.43 14.64 1.62
N TRP A 257 6.76 14.70 1.48
CA TRP A 257 7.44 15.72 0.70
C TRP A 257 8.44 15.05 -0.22
N LEU A 258 8.40 15.38 -1.51
CA LEU A 258 9.41 14.92 -2.47
C LEU A 258 10.78 15.44 -2.07
N THR A 259 11.78 14.55 -2.08
CA THR A 259 13.16 14.92 -1.79
C THR A 259 14.01 14.60 -3.03
N PRO A 260 14.67 15.61 -3.63
CA PRO A 260 15.52 15.41 -4.81
C PRO A 260 16.88 14.77 -4.46
N ASP A 261 16.94 13.96 -3.40
CA ASP A 261 18.19 13.35 -2.94
C ASP A 261 18.60 12.23 -3.92
N GLU A 262 19.77 12.36 -4.53
CA GLU A 262 20.38 11.31 -5.36
C GLU A 262 20.98 10.17 -4.53
N ASP A 263 21.11 10.36 -3.21
CA ASP A 263 21.73 9.40 -2.31
C ASP A 263 21.05 8.02 -2.34
N GLU A 264 21.87 6.97 -2.18
CA GLU A 264 21.40 5.59 -2.19
C GLU A 264 20.60 5.28 -0.91
N PHE A 265 19.38 4.78 -1.09
CA PHE A 265 18.48 4.42 -0.01
C PHE A 265 18.71 2.98 0.49
N ALA A 266 19.13 2.85 1.75
CA ALA A 266 19.44 1.56 2.36
C ALA A 266 18.22 0.91 3.04
N HIS A 267 17.57 -0.03 2.34
CA HIS A 267 16.53 -0.89 2.90
C HIS A 267 16.60 -2.32 2.31
N PRO A 268 16.36 -3.39 3.10
CA PRO A 268 16.44 -4.77 2.61
C PRO A 268 15.37 -5.11 1.57
N TYR A 269 14.33 -4.29 1.42
CA TYR A 269 13.33 -4.52 0.37
C TYR A 269 13.62 -3.74 -0.91
N THR A 270 14.60 -2.83 -0.90
CA THR A 270 14.95 -2.03 -2.08
C THR A 270 15.34 -2.94 -3.25
N TYR A 271 16.23 -3.91 -3.01
CA TYR A 271 16.72 -4.84 -4.04
C TYR A 271 15.68 -5.85 -4.55
N LEU A 272 14.58 -6.02 -3.81
CA LEU A 272 13.48 -6.91 -4.21
C LEU A 272 12.44 -6.15 -5.03
N LEU A 273 12.09 -4.94 -4.60
CA LEU A 273 10.97 -4.19 -5.15
C LEU A 273 11.37 -3.31 -6.35
N PHE A 274 12.65 -2.90 -6.41
CA PHE A 274 13.17 -1.99 -7.41
C PHE A 274 14.34 -2.59 -8.18
N LEU A 275 14.44 -2.25 -9.47
CA LEU A 275 15.48 -2.75 -10.38
C LEU A 275 16.74 -1.88 -10.38
N GLY A 276 16.59 -0.60 -10.09
CA GLY A 276 17.66 0.42 -10.16
C GLY A 276 17.10 1.82 -9.92
N MET A 277 17.89 2.83 -10.22
CA MET A 277 17.48 4.24 -10.18
C MET A 277 17.36 4.79 -11.61
N ASP A 278 16.45 5.74 -11.77
CA ASP A 278 16.23 6.55 -12.94
C ASP A 278 17.23 7.74 -12.98
N SER A 279 17.34 8.39 -14.12
CA SER A 279 18.00 9.69 -14.34
C SER A 279 17.55 10.78 -13.37
N ASP A 280 16.27 10.78 -13.00
CA ASP A 280 15.68 11.70 -12.00
C ASP A 280 16.04 11.33 -10.55
N GLY A 281 16.74 10.22 -10.32
CA GLY A 281 17.10 9.72 -8.99
C GLY A 281 16.02 8.88 -8.30
N ASP A 282 14.87 8.69 -8.93
CA ASP A 282 13.78 7.84 -8.44
C ASP A 282 14.04 6.34 -8.67
N TYR A 283 13.43 5.46 -7.89
CA TYR A 283 13.60 4.02 -8.06
C TYR A 283 12.67 3.44 -9.12
N ILE A 284 13.21 2.59 -10.00
CA ILE A 284 12.45 1.91 -11.04
C ILE A 284 11.73 0.69 -10.44
N PRO A 285 10.39 0.67 -10.32
CA PRO A 285 9.66 -0.44 -9.72
C PRO A 285 9.72 -1.70 -10.60
N THR A 286 9.69 -2.88 -9.98
CA THR A 286 9.58 -4.15 -10.71
C THR A 286 8.23 -4.29 -11.44
N ARG A 287 8.20 -5.15 -12.47
CA ARG A 287 6.98 -5.43 -13.24
C ARG A 287 5.80 -5.86 -12.35
N GLN A 288 6.06 -6.70 -11.34
CA GLN A 288 5.01 -7.21 -10.45
C GLN A 288 4.40 -6.10 -9.60
N LEU A 289 5.21 -5.14 -9.14
CA LEU A 289 4.74 -4.00 -8.37
C LEU A 289 3.88 -3.07 -9.25
N ARG A 290 4.33 -2.82 -10.48
CA ARG A 290 3.58 -2.04 -11.48
C ARG A 290 2.23 -2.67 -11.83
N GLU A 291 2.20 -3.96 -12.10
CA GLU A 291 0.96 -4.70 -12.41
C GLU A 291 -0.04 -4.64 -11.24
N ARG A 292 0.43 -4.67 -10.00
CA ARG A 292 -0.43 -4.59 -8.80
C ARG A 292 -1.16 -3.25 -8.72
N PHE A 293 -0.45 -2.14 -8.90
CA PHE A 293 -1.02 -0.79 -8.77
C PHE A 293 -1.54 -0.22 -10.10
N GLY A 294 -1.30 -0.91 -11.21
CA GLY A 294 -1.68 -0.46 -12.55
C GLY A 294 -0.86 0.74 -13.03
N SER A 295 0.39 0.86 -12.59
CA SER A 295 1.30 1.93 -13.00
C SER A 295 2.07 1.51 -14.26
N GLU A 296 2.11 2.38 -15.26
CA GLU A 296 2.90 2.16 -16.47
C GLU A 296 4.40 2.33 -16.18
N ARG A 297 5.26 1.80 -17.07
CA ARG A 297 6.70 2.05 -16.97
C ARG A 297 6.93 3.49 -17.42
N ARG A 298 7.55 4.30 -16.56
CA ARG A 298 8.10 5.59 -16.96
C ARG A 298 9.24 5.30 -17.95
N GLU A 299 9.09 5.78 -19.17
CA GLU A 299 10.15 5.76 -20.17
C GLU A 299 10.75 7.15 -20.18
N ASP A 300 12.03 7.22 -19.87
CA ASP A 300 12.79 8.44 -20.03
C ASP A 300 12.94 8.63 -21.53
N LEU A 301 12.26 9.65 -22.04
CA LEU A 301 12.57 10.16 -23.37
C LEU A 301 13.97 10.77 -23.23
N GLU A 302 15.00 9.96 -23.48
CA GLU A 302 16.32 10.49 -23.76
C GLU A 302 16.13 11.50 -24.90
N ASP A 303 16.34 12.78 -24.61
CA ASP A 303 16.29 13.85 -25.61
C ASP A 303 17.17 13.40 -26.78
N GLU A 304 16.57 13.26 -27.97
CA GLU A 304 17.32 13.08 -29.21
C GLU A 304 18.31 14.23 -29.28
N VAL A 305 19.59 13.92 -29.05
CA VAL A 305 20.66 14.90 -29.20
C VAL A 305 20.67 15.23 -30.69
N ASP A 306 20.09 16.38 -31.05
CA ASP A 306 20.24 16.96 -32.37
C ASP A 306 21.74 17.09 -32.63
N GLU A 307 22.29 16.17 -33.43
CA GLU A 307 23.60 16.32 -34.04
C GLU A 307 23.50 17.54 -34.98
N GLU A 308 23.68 18.74 -34.45
CA GLU A 308 23.90 19.93 -35.26
C GLU A 308 25.17 19.69 -36.08
N GLU A 309 24.97 19.38 -37.37
CA GLU A 309 26.01 19.30 -38.38
C GLU A 309 26.96 20.51 -38.24
N GLU A 310 28.24 20.22 -37.94
CA GLU A 310 29.32 21.19 -38.06
C GLU A 310 29.39 21.69 -39.51
N GLY A 311 28.80 22.85 -39.74
CA GLY A 311 28.89 23.59 -40.99
C GLY A 311 30.33 23.98 -41.30
N ASP A 312 30.84 23.38 -42.37
CA ASP A 312 32.05 23.74 -43.11
C ASP A 312 32.10 25.26 -43.38
N GLY A 313 32.90 25.97 -42.59
CA GLY A 313 33.23 27.37 -42.78
C GLY A 313 34.42 27.51 -43.71
N THR A 314 34.13 27.70 -45.00
CA THR A 314 35.06 28.21 -46.01
C THR A 314 35.76 29.47 -45.51
N VAL A 315 37.09 29.44 -45.39
CA VAL A 315 37.92 30.65 -45.23
C VAL A 315 38.46 31.02 -46.60
N GLU A 316 37.91 32.10 -47.16
CA GLU A 316 38.56 32.85 -48.24
C GLU A 316 39.81 33.55 -47.70
N GLU A 317 40.97 33.28 -48.32
CA GLU A 317 42.01 34.28 -48.64
C GLU A 317 42.94 33.77 -49.76
#